data_AF-A0A6D2JIZ6-F1
#
_entry.id   AF-A0A6D2JIZ6-F1
#
_cell.length_a   1.000
_cell.length_b   1.000
_cell.length_c   1.000
_cell.angle_alpha   90.00
_cell.angle_beta   90.00
_cell.angle_gamma   90.00
#
_symmetry.space_group_name_H-M   'P 1'
#
loop_
_entity.id
_entity.type
_entity.pdbx_description
1 polymer ?
#
loop_
_entity_poly.entity_id
_entity_poly.type
_entity_poly.pdbx_seq_one_letter_code
_entity_poly.pdbx_strand_id
1 'polypeptide(L)'
;MKKNGEEKYVWPWVGVVANVPTEIFKDLKTPYERSFEQDRHGKKDWKNNGIHTRGEKLYGWVAREEDYNSWGIVGEKVKKGRDLRSISQIEEGEKRQMNQLVDYLSQTIEKNEKRKEVLEHENNEASLVLEGLELHNLQLHRTYQEGVKKEQQLSFFKFRKRKANVLFVFDELFGNMNQDLMTGENIRVKRLGQLHPETFLPEMMWKHRGSISRAENEGAELCSLWEAQIGDVQWHPFKILESDRPPNTTRKRGYCYDFFCHNKQNFVTIKS
;
A
#
# COMPACT_ATOMS: atom_id res chain seq x y z
N MET A 1 -30.44 35.96 77.39
CA MET A 1 -30.42 35.17 76.15
C MET A 1 -29.16 35.54 75.35
N LYS A 2 -28.12 34.69 75.34
CA LYS A 2 -26.96 34.90 74.47
C LYS A 2 -27.38 34.52 73.05
N LYS A 3 -27.33 35.46 72.10
CA LYS A 3 -27.52 35.13 70.68
C LYS A 3 -26.38 34.18 70.28
N ASN A 4 -26.69 32.91 70.01
CA ASN A 4 -25.81 31.98 69.29
C ASN A 4 -25.71 32.44 67.83
N GLY A 5 -25.12 33.62 67.59
CA GLY A 5 -24.79 34.08 66.25
C GLY A 5 -23.45 33.50 65.84
N GLU A 6 -23.40 32.80 64.71
CA GLU A 6 -22.12 32.45 64.10
C GLU A 6 -21.32 33.73 63.80
N GLU A 7 -20.02 33.65 64.04
CA GLU A 7 -19.09 34.74 63.78
C GLU A 7 -19.04 35.06 62.28
N LYS A 8 -19.05 36.35 61.95
CA LYS A 8 -19.04 36.85 60.57
C LYS A 8 -17.72 37.53 60.21
N TYR A 9 -17.31 37.29 58.99
CA TYR A 9 -16.06 37.73 58.39
C TYR A 9 -16.33 38.57 57.14
N VAL A 10 -15.36 39.41 56.77
CA VAL A 10 -15.46 40.24 55.57
C VAL A 10 -15.02 39.44 54.34
N TRP A 11 -15.88 39.39 53.31
CA TRP A 11 -15.67 38.63 52.09
C TRP A 11 -15.70 39.51 50.82
N PRO A 12 -14.75 39.35 49.87
CA PRO A 12 -13.58 38.48 49.91
C PRO A 12 -12.60 38.81 51.04
N TRP A 13 -11.84 37.81 51.51
CA TRP A 13 -10.96 37.93 52.68
C TRP A 13 -10.06 39.17 52.62
N VAL A 14 -9.97 39.88 53.75
CA VAL A 14 -9.06 41.04 53.90
C VAL A 14 -8.43 41.05 55.29
N GLY A 15 -7.12 41.27 55.32
CA GLY A 15 -6.38 41.57 56.55
C GLY A 15 -6.38 43.05 56.85
N VAL A 16 -6.52 43.41 58.12
CA VAL A 16 -6.22 44.77 58.61
C VAL A 16 -4.80 44.74 59.14
N VAL A 17 -3.95 45.59 58.59
CA VAL A 17 -2.59 45.82 59.09
C VAL A 17 -2.51 47.26 59.60
N ALA A 18 -2.02 47.43 60.83
CA ALA A 18 -1.84 48.73 61.46
C ALA A 18 -0.35 49.03 61.65
N ASN A 19 -0.02 50.32 61.68
CA ASN A 19 1.33 50.83 61.89
C ASN A 19 2.31 50.49 60.75
N VAL A 20 1.84 50.55 59.50
CA VAL A 20 2.59 50.23 58.28
C VAL A 20 3.40 51.44 57.81
N PRO A 21 4.74 51.39 57.76
CA PRO A 21 5.53 52.23 56.87
C PRO A 21 5.17 51.84 55.43
N THR A 22 4.75 52.81 54.62
CA THR A 22 3.99 52.61 53.36
C THR A 22 4.55 51.55 52.41
N GLU A 23 4.01 50.31 52.45
CA GLU A 23 3.95 49.31 51.36
C GLU A 23 3.03 48.12 51.78
N ILE A 24 2.22 47.59 50.86
CA ILE A 24 1.04 46.73 51.14
C ILE A 24 1.23 45.29 50.61
N PHE A 25 0.91 44.28 51.44
CA PHE A 25 0.82 42.87 51.05
C PHE A 25 -0.65 42.40 50.92
N LYS A 26 -0.92 41.52 49.94
CA LYS A 26 -2.19 40.81 49.76
C LYS A 26 -1.98 39.31 49.97
N ASP A 27 -3.07 38.64 50.34
CA ASP A 27 -3.25 37.20 50.60
C ASP A 27 -3.14 36.78 52.07
N LEU A 28 -4.29 36.75 52.75
CA LEU A 28 -4.44 36.21 54.10
C LEU A 28 -5.54 35.15 54.13
N LYS A 29 -5.15 33.88 54.29
CA LYS A 29 -5.98 32.89 54.98
C LYS A 29 -5.07 31.98 55.77
N THR A 30 -5.17 32.10 57.11
CA THR A 30 -4.74 31.23 58.22
C THR A 30 -3.27 31.17 58.72
N PRO A 31 -2.18 31.24 57.94
CA PRO A 31 -0.84 31.41 58.52
C PRO A 31 -0.63 32.83 59.07
N TYR A 32 -1.28 33.82 58.48
CA TYR A 32 -0.98 35.24 58.75
C TYR A 32 -1.55 35.74 60.08
N GLU A 33 -2.80 35.45 60.43
CA GLU A 33 -3.32 35.90 61.74
C GLU A 33 -2.57 35.21 62.89
N ARG A 34 -2.30 33.90 62.75
CA ARG A 34 -1.54 33.13 63.73
C ARG A 34 -0.12 33.65 63.92
N SER A 35 0.56 34.10 62.85
CA SER A 35 1.91 34.64 62.99
C SER A 35 1.92 35.94 63.80
N PHE A 36 0.99 36.86 63.52
CA PHE A 36 0.87 38.10 64.29
C PHE A 36 0.40 37.85 65.73
N GLU A 37 -0.47 36.88 65.97
CA GLU A 37 -0.88 36.49 67.32
C GLU A 37 0.27 35.84 68.12
N GLN A 38 1.08 34.99 67.48
CA GLN A 38 2.23 34.34 68.11
C GLN A 38 3.31 35.37 68.50
N ASP A 39 3.50 36.40 67.67
CA ASP A 39 4.43 37.50 67.91
C ASP A 39 3.89 38.57 68.87
N ARG A 40 2.70 38.37 69.46
CA ARG A 40 1.98 39.35 70.32
C ARG A 40 1.72 40.68 69.62
N HIS A 41 1.44 40.61 68.33
CA HIS A 41 1.10 41.72 67.45
C HIS A 41 -0.30 41.55 66.84
N GLY A 42 -1.20 40.86 67.53
CA GLY A 42 -2.60 40.72 67.13
C GLY A 42 -3.45 41.95 67.48
N LYS A 43 -4.74 41.91 67.11
CA LYS A 43 -5.71 42.99 67.40
C LYS A 43 -5.79 43.35 68.90
N LYS A 44 -5.71 42.34 69.77
CA LYS A 44 -5.77 42.52 71.24
C LYS A 44 -4.55 43.27 71.74
N ASP A 45 -3.36 42.88 71.30
CA ASP A 45 -2.11 43.53 71.67
C ASP A 45 -2.03 44.95 71.11
N TRP A 46 -2.57 45.18 69.91
CA TRP A 46 -2.74 46.52 69.38
C TRP A 46 -3.63 47.36 70.31
N LYS A 47 -4.84 46.90 70.66
CA LYS A 47 -5.76 47.63 71.53
C LYS A 47 -5.20 47.89 72.94
N ASN A 48 -4.46 46.94 73.51
CA ASN A 48 -3.96 47.02 74.90
C ASN A 48 -2.68 47.86 75.04
N ASN A 49 -1.88 47.98 73.99
CA ASN A 49 -0.69 48.83 73.99
C ASN A 49 -1.06 50.28 73.67
N GLY A 50 -0.66 51.22 74.53
CA GLY A 50 -0.81 52.65 74.29
C GLY A 50 0.05 53.13 73.12
N ILE A 51 -0.27 54.29 72.54
CA ILE A 51 0.44 54.84 71.37
C ILE A 51 1.96 54.89 71.59
N HIS A 52 2.40 55.17 72.81
CA HIS A 52 3.82 55.24 73.18
C HIS A 52 4.52 53.88 73.30
N THR A 53 3.79 52.78 73.53
CA THR A 53 4.37 51.43 73.68
C THR A 53 4.30 50.58 72.41
N ARG A 54 3.53 51.01 71.40
CA ARG A 54 3.42 50.31 70.10
C ARG A 54 4.68 50.42 69.23
N GLY A 55 5.44 51.52 69.34
CA GLY A 55 6.65 51.73 68.54
C GLY A 55 6.40 51.68 67.02
N GLU A 56 7.38 51.20 66.25
CA GLU A 56 7.29 50.99 64.78
C GLU A 56 6.83 49.57 64.40
N LYS A 57 6.32 48.79 65.36
CA LYS A 57 5.99 47.37 65.15
C LYS A 57 4.66 47.23 64.38
N LEU A 58 4.63 46.31 63.43
CA LEU A 58 3.44 45.99 62.64
C LEU A 58 2.46 45.14 63.45
N TYR A 59 1.16 45.42 63.32
CA TYR A 59 0.09 44.63 63.91
C TYR A 59 -0.88 44.16 62.82
N GLY A 60 -1.38 42.92 62.92
CA GLY A 60 -2.19 42.31 61.86
C GLY A 60 -3.29 41.40 62.40
N TRP A 61 -4.48 41.44 61.77
CA TRP A 61 -5.58 40.51 62.05
C TRP A 61 -6.54 40.37 60.86
N VAL A 62 -7.37 39.32 60.87
CA VAL A 62 -8.43 39.13 59.87
C VAL A 62 -9.63 40.03 60.23
N ALA A 63 -10.15 40.77 59.26
CA ALA A 63 -11.27 41.67 59.48
C ALA A 63 -12.57 40.90 59.82
N ARG A 64 -13.19 41.24 60.94
CA ARG A 64 -14.45 40.65 61.44
C ARG A 64 -15.58 41.69 61.46
N GLU A 65 -16.77 41.29 61.90
CA GLU A 65 -17.94 42.16 62.03
C GLU A 65 -17.65 43.49 62.77
N GLU A 66 -16.82 43.46 63.81
CA GLU A 66 -16.38 44.67 64.52
C GLU A 66 -15.60 45.65 63.62
N ASP A 67 -14.68 45.15 62.80
CA ASP A 67 -13.84 45.97 61.93
C ASP A 67 -14.66 46.52 60.76
N TYR A 68 -15.56 45.69 60.22
CA TYR A 68 -16.51 46.10 59.20
C TYR A 68 -17.44 47.21 59.70
N ASN A 69 -17.93 47.10 60.94
CA ASN A 69 -18.83 48.10 61.54
C ASN A 69 -18.09 49.27 62.22
N SER A 70 -16.76 49.25 62.24
CA SER A 70 -15.98 50.31 62.86
C SER A 70 -16.18 51.66 62.16
N TRP A 71 -16.13 52.74 62.93
CA TRP A 71 -16.14 54.09 62.38
C TRP A 71 -14.71 54.52 62.01
N GLY A 72 -14.56 55.23 60.89
CA GLY A 72 -13.30 55.75 60.39
C GLY A 72 -12.71 54.93 59.23
N ILE A 73 -11.43 55.16 58.95
CA ILE A 73 -10.73 54.64 57.77
C ILE A 73 -10.78 53.10 57.66
N VAL A 74 -10.73 52.38 58.79
CA VAL A 74 -10.74 50.91 58.80
C VAL A 74 -12.07 50.39 58.28
N GLY A 75 -13.20 50.80 58.87
CA GLY A 75 -14.53 50.37 58.42
C GLY A 75 -14.86 50.84 57.00
N GLU A 76 -14.54 52.09 56.64
CA GLU A 76 -14.76 52.59 55.28
C GLU A 76 -14.01 51.78 54.22
N LYS A 77 -12.73 51.45 54.47
CA LYS A 77 -11.95 50.64 53.55
C LYS A 77 -12.48 49.21 53.50
N VAL A 78 -12.73 48.60 54.65
CA VAL A 78 -13.19 47.22 54.77
C VAL A 78 -14.55 47.00 54.08
N LYS A 79 -15.49 47.95 54.16
CA LYS A 79 -16.82 47.86 53.50
C LYS A 79 -16.78 47.94 51.98
N LYS A 80 -15.78 48.61 51.40
CA LYS A 80 -15.78 48.92 49.96
C LYS A 80 -15.69 47.63 49.13
N GLY A 81 -16.84 47.22 48.56
CA GLY A 81 -16.97 46.05 47.68
C GLY A 81 -16.92 44.71 48.39
N ARG A 82 -17.24 44.66 49.69
CA ARG A 82 -17.17 43.44 50.51
C ARG A 82 -18.38 43.34 51.42
N ASP A 83 -18.77 42.11 51.72
CA ASP A 83 -19.93 41.79 52.56
C ASP A 83 -19.52 40.98 53.79
N LEU A 84 -20.33 41.04 54.85
CA LEU A 84 -20.20 40.15 56.00
C LEU A 84 -20.82 38.78 55.69
N ARG A 85 -20.03 37.72 55.80
CA ARG A 85 -20.47 36.32 55.65
C ARG A 85 -19.99 35.46 56.81
N SER A 86 -20.80 34.49 57.24
CA SER A 86 -20.33 33.44 58.16
C SER A 86 -19.48 32.41 57.42
N ILE A 87 -18.71 31.62 58.17
CA ILE A 87 -17.93 30.50 57.61
C ILE A 87 -18.86 29.52 56.89
N SER A 88 -20.00 29.18 57.50
CA SER A 88 -20.99 28.29 56.91
C SER A 88 -21.50 28.78 55.56
N GLN A 89 -21.77 30.08 55.40
CA GLN A 89 -22.23 30.67 54.13
C GLN A 89 -21.15 30.64 53.04
N ILE A 90 -19.89 30.81 53.42
CA ILE A 90 -18.75 30.75 52.49
C ILE A 90 -18.57 29.30 52.02
N GLU A 91 -18.48 28.36 52.97
CA GLU A 91 -18.31 26.93 52.68
C GLU A 91 -19.48 26.37 51.86
N GLU A 92 -20.72 26.77 52.17
CA GLU A 92 -21.89 26.38 51.40
C GLU A 92 -21.85 26.96 49.97
N GLY A 93 -21.40 28.21 49.81
CA GLY A 93 -21.21 28.83 48.50
C GLY A 93 -20.18 28.09 47.64
N GLU A 94 -19.01 27.80 48.21
CA GLU A 94 -17.95 27.03 47.56
C GLU A 94 -18.42 25.61 47.21
N LYS A 95 -19.13 24.94 48.14
CA LYS A 95 -19.71 23.61 47.91
C LYS A 95 -20.74 23.62 46.78
N ARG A 96 -21.60 24.63 46.70
CA ARG A 96 -22.57 24.77 45.60
C ARG A 96 -21.87 24.92 44.25
N GLN A 97 -20.83 25.76 44.18
CA GLN A 97 -20.04 25.94 42.95
C GLN A 97 -19.34 24.63 42.53
N MET A 98 -18.76 23.91 43.49
CA MET A 98 -18.15 22.61 43.25
C MET A 98 -19.18 21.59 42.75
N ASN A 99 -20.36 21.51 43.39
CA ASN A 99 -21.42 20.61 42.97
C ASN A 99 -21.90 20.92 41.55
N GLN A 100 -22.10 22.20 41.21
CA GLN A 100 -22.47 22.60 39.85
C GLN A 100 -21.44 22.15 38.80
N LEU A 101 -20.15 22.27 39.12
CA LEU A 101 -19.08 21.80 38.24
C LEU A 101 -19.11 20.27 38.11
N VAL A 102 -19.28 19.55 39.21
CA VAL A 102 -19.38 18.09 39.23
C VAL A 102 -20.59 17.62 38.41
N ASP A 103 -21.75 18.27 38.56
CA ASP A 103 -22.96 17.95 37.80
C ASP A 103 -22.74 18.17 36.30
N TYR A 104 -22.12 19.29 35.92
CA TYR A 104 -21.80 19.60 34.52
C TYR A 104 -20.85 18.57 33.91
N LEU A 105 -19.77 18.22 34.62
CA LEU A 105 -18.81 17.23 34.17
C LEU A 105 -19.45 15.85 34.08
N SER A 106 -20.29 15.46 35.04
CA SER A 106 -21.01 14.18 35.03
C SER A 106 -21.93 14.05 33.83
N GLN A 107 -22.74 15.09 33.55
CA GLN A 107 -23.60 15.12 32.36
C GLN A 107 -22.78 15.04 31.05
N THR A 108 -21.60 15.68 31.03
CA THR A 108 -20.71 15.65 29.87
C THR A 108 -20.12 14.26 29.65
N ILE A 109 -19.70 13.58 30.72
CA ILE A 109 -19.20 12.19 30.69
C ILE A 109 -20.30 11.27 30.17
N GLU A 110 -21.50 11.32 30.75
CA GLU A 110 -22.63 10.48 30.35
C GLU A 110 -22.99 10.68 28.86
N LYS A 111 -23.00 11.93 28.38
CA LYS A 111 -23.24 12.23 26.96
C LYS A 111 -22.15 11.65 26.06
N ASN A 112 -20.89 11.69 26.49
CA ASN A 112 -19.78 11.16 25.71
C ASN A 112 -19.78 9.63 25.69
N GLU A 113 -20.16 8.98 26.78
CA GLU A 113 -20.35 7.53 26.84
C GLU A 113 -21.42 7.06 25.84
N LYS A 114 -22.58 7.71 25.83
CA LYS A 114 -23.65 7.43 24.84
C LYS A 114 -23.18 7.61 23.40
N ARG A 115 -22.41 8.67 23.11
CA ARG A 115 -21.85 8.91 21.76
C ARG A 115 -20.83 7.86 21.37
N LYS A 116 -20.03 7.37 22.33
CA LYS A 116 -19.06 6.30 22.11
C LYS A 116 -19.77 5.00 21.72
N GLU A 117 -20.84 4.63 22.43
CA GLU A 117 -21.62 3.43 22.13
C GLU A 117 -22.20 3.44 20.70
N VAL A 118 -22.75 4.59 20.26
CA VAL A 118 -23.25 4.75 18.88
C VAL A 118 -22.15 4.54 17.85
N LEU A 119 -20.98 5.18 18.05
CA LEU A 119 -19.85 5.05 17.12
C LEU A 119 -19.29 3.61 17.09
N GLU A 120 -19.24 2.92 18.23
CA GLU A 120 -18.81 1.52 18.28
C GLU A 120 -19.78 0.63 17.50
N HIS A 121 -21.10 0.84 17.62
CA HIS A 121 -22.10 0.13 16.83
C HIS A 121 -21.94 0.38 15.33
N GLU A 122 -21.89 1.64 14.90
CA GLU A 122 -21.72 2.01 13.49
C GLU A 122 -20.42 1.44 12.89
N ASN A 123 -19.33 1.45 13.67
CA ASN A 123 -18.05 0.89 13.24
C ASN A 123 -18.12 -0.63 13.07
N ASN A 124 -18.82 -1.33 13.97
CA ASN A 124 -19.03 -2.77 13.86
C ASN A 124 -19.87 -3.11 12.62
N GLU A 125 -20.95 -2.36 12.35
CA GLU A 125 -21.75 -2.51 11.13
C GLU A 125 -20.92 -2.26 9.87
N ALA A 126 -20.14 -1.18 9.83
CA ALA A 126 -19.27 -0.88 8.70
C ALA A 126 -18.22 -1.98 8.46
N SER A 127 -17.68 -2.56 9.54
CA SER A 127 -16.72 -3.66 9.46
C SER A 127 -17.33 -4.92 8.84
N LEU A 128 -18.56 -5.27 9.22
CA LEU A 128 -19.30 -6.40 8.64
C LEU A 128 -19.59 -6.20 7.14
N VAL A 129 -19.99 -4.98 6.76
CA VAL A 129 -20.22 -4.64 5.34
C VAL A 129 -18.93 -4.74 4.52
N LEU A 130 -17.81 -4.25 5.08
CA LEU A 130 -16.51 -4.29 4.42
C LEU A 130 -16.04 -5.74 4.20
N GLU A 131 -16.15 -6.60 5.21
CA GLU A 131 -15.83 -8.03 5.09
C GLU A 131 -16.68 -8.72 4.02
N GLY A 132 -17.99 -8.40 3.97
CA GLY A 132 -18.89 -8.91 2.93
C GLY A 132 -18.49 -8.47 1.51
N LEU A 133 -18.08 -7.21 1.34
CA LEU A 133 -17.60 -6.68 0.06
C LEU A 133 -16.28 -7.32 -0.38
N GLU A 134 -15.36 -7.57 0.55
CA GLU A 134 -14.11 -8.28 0.28
C GLU A 134 -14.39 -9.70 -0.20
N LEU A 135 -15.27 -10.43 0.48
CA LEU A 135 -15.67 -11.77 0.08
C LEU A 135 -16.33 -11.77 -1.32
N HIS A 136 -17.20 -10.80 -1.59
CA HIS A 136 -17.84 -10.66 -2.89
C HIS A 136 -16.82 -10.35 -4.01
N ASN A 137 -15.86 -9.46 -3.77
CA ASN A 137 -14.79 -9.15 -4.71
C ASN A 137 -13.91 -10.37 -5.01
N LEU A 138 -13.58 -11.16 -3.98
CA LEU A 138 -12.86 -12.43 -4.16
C LEU A 138 -13.65 -13.40 -5.03
N GLN A 139 -14.97 -13.50 -4.82
CA GLN A 139 -15.84 -14.34 -5.63
C GLN A 139 -15.93 -13.86 -7.09
N LEU A 140 -16.09 -12.54 -7.31
CA LEU A 140 -16.10 -11.95 -8.65
C LEU A 140 -14.77 -12.18 -9.38
N HIS A 141 -13.64 -12.00 -8.70
CA HIS A 141 -12.34 -12.29 -9.28
C HIS A 141 -12.21 -13.77 -9.67
N ARG A 142 -12.68 -14.69 -8.82
CA ARG A 142 -12.66 -16.12 -9.12
C ARG A 142 -13.49 -16.45 -10.36
N THR A 143 -14.74 -15.99 -10.43
CA THR A 143 -15.64 -16.28 -11.56
C THR A 143 -15.14 -15.67 -12.86
N TYR A 144 -14.57 -14.46 -12.79
CA TYR A 144 -13.92 -13.82 -13.93
C TYR A 144 -12.75 -14.66 -14.46
N GLN A 145 -11.83 -15.08 -13.58
CA GLN A 145 -10.68 -15.90 -13.97
C GLN A 145 -11.08 -17.25 -14.57
N GLU A 146 -12.12 -17.88 -14.03
CA GLU A 146 -12.70 -19.10 -14.59
C GLU A 146 -13.29 -18.87 -15.99
N GLY A 147 -13.99 -17.75 -16.19
CA GLY A 147 -14.54 -17.36 -17.49
C GLY A 147 -13.45 -17.20 -18.55
N VAL A 148 -12.39 -16.47 -18.21
CA VAL A 148 -11.22 -16.28 -19.09
C VAL A 148 -10.58 -17.63 -19.45
N LYS A 149 -10.40 -18.54 -18.49
CA LYS A 149 -9.85 -19.88 -18.75
C LYS A 149 -10.73 -20.70 -19.68
N LYS A 150 -12.05 -20.70 -19.46
CA LYS A 150 -13.02 -21.43 -20.30
C LYS A 150 -13.01 -20.91 -21.73
N GLU A 151 -12.93 -19.59 -21.91
CA GLU A 151 -12.87 -18.98 -23.24
C GLU A 151 -11.58 -19.33 -23.98
N GLN A 152 -10.43 -19.30 -23.31
CA GLN A 152 -9.14 -19.73 -23.87
C GLN A 152 -9.16 -21.22 -24.25
N GLN A 153 -9.72 -22.10 -23.40
CA GLN A 153 -9.83 -23.52 -23.73
C GLN A 153 -10.75 -23.76 -24.92
N LEU A 154 -11.88 -23.05 -24.97
CA LEU A 154 -12.83 -23.15 -26.08
C LEU A 154 -12.22 -22.66 -27.39
N SER A 155 -11.45 -21.57 -27.36
CA SER A 155 -10.75 -21.06 -28.55
C SER A 155 -9.71 -22.06 -29.06
N PHE A 156 -8.92 -22.66 -28.16
CA PHE A 156 -7.96 -23.72 -28.49
C PHE A 156 -8.66 -24.94 -29.10
N PHE A 157 -9.75 -25.41 -28.49
CA PHE A 157 -10.54 -26.52 -29.02
C PHE A 157 -11.11 -26.23 -30.42
N LYS A 158 -11.70 -25.04 -30.62
CA LYS A 158 -12.21 -24.59 -31.92
C LYS A 158 -11.10 -24.54 -32.97
N PHE A 159 -9.93 -24.02 -32.62
CA PHE A 159 -8.77 -23.98 -33.51
C PHE A 159 -8.32 -25.39 -33.90
N ARG A 160 -8.19 -26.31 -32.93
CA ARG A 160 -7.80 -27.70 -33.17
C ARG A 160 -8.79 -28.43 -34.08
N LYS A 161 -10.10 -28.22 -33.87
CA LYS A 161 -11.16 -28.77 -34.72
C LYS A 161 -11.09 -28.23 -36.15
N ARG A 162 -10.90 -26.91 -36.32
CA ARG A 162 -10.70 -26.30 -37.66
C ARG A 162 -9.46 -26.86 -38.34
N LYS A 163 -8.33 -26.98 -37.61
CA LYS A 163 -7.09 -27.56 -38.13
C LYS A 163 -7.30 -29.01 -38.57
N ALA A 164 -7.97 -29.85 -37.76
CA ALA A 164 -8.28 -31.23 -38.11
C ALA A 164 -9.20 -31.33 -39.33
N ASN A 165 -10.23 -30.48 -39.43
CA ASN A 165 -11.10 -30.42 -40.61
C ASN A 165 -10.32 -30.05 -41.87
N VAL A 166 -9.40 -29.08 -41.80
CA VAL A 166 -8.54 -28.73 -42.95
C VAL A 166 -7.63 -29.89 -43.34
N LEU A 167 -7.02 -30.58 -42.37
CA LEU A 167 -6.22 -31.78 -42.66
C LEU A 167 -7.06 -32.87 -43.33
N PHE A 168 -8.26 -33.14 -42.83
CA PHE A 168 -9.17 -34.14 -43.39
C PHE A 168 -9.53 -33.84 -44.85
N VAL A 169 -9.93 -32.59 -45.15
CA VAL A 169 -10.25 -32.15 -46.53
C VAL A 169 -9.03 -32.26 -47.44
N PHE A 170 -7.83 -31.95 -46.93
CA PHE A 170 -6.60 -32.10 -47.68
C PHE A 170 -6.32 -33.57 -48.01
N ASP A 171 -6.41 -34.47 -47.05
CA ASP A 171 -6.21 -35.91 -47.27
C ASP A 171 -7.24 -36.49 -48.26
N GLU A 172 -8.50 -36.05 -48.19
CA GLU A 172 -9.56 -36.46 -49.12
C GLU A 172 -9.32 -35.97 -50.55
N LEU A 173 -8.97 -34.68 -50.72
CA LEU A 173 -8.62 -34.12 -52.03
C LEU A 173 -7.37 -34.77 -52.63
N PHE A 174 -6.30 -34.94 -51.84
CA PHE A 174 -5.06 -35.58 -52.31
C PHE A 174 -5.23 -37.09 -52.53
N GLY A 175 -6.06 -37.77 -51.74
CA GLY A 175 -6.41 -39.16 -51.94
C GLY A 175 -7.16 -39.36 -53.27
N ASN A 176 -8.19 -38.55 -53.51
CA ASN A 176 -8.97 -38.59 -54.74
C ASN A 176 -8.15 -38.17 -55.97
N MET A 177 -7.30 -37.13 -55.86
CA MET A 177 -6.39 -36.76 -56.94
C MET A 177 -5.37 -37.85 -57.26
N ASN A 178 -4.89 -38.63 -56.28
CA ASN A 178 -4.03 -39.78 -56.57
C ASN A 178 -4.79 -40.87 -57.32
N GLN A 179 -6.08 -41.08 -57.02
CA GLN A 179 -6.89 -42.09 -57.70
C GLN A 179 -7.16 -41.69 -59.18
N ASP A 180 -7.37 -40.40 -59.45
CA ASP A 180 -7.51 -39.85 -60.80
C ASP A 180 -6.15 -39.68 -61.54
N LEU A 181 -5.03 -39.47 -60.83
CA LEU A 181 -3.69 -39.46 -61.43
C LEU A 181 -3.19 -40.86 -61.81
N MET A 182 -3.69 -41.92 -61.18
CA MET A 182 -3.25 -43.29 -61.43
C MET A 182 -3.92 -43.91 -62.67
N THR A 183 -4.76 -43.16 -63.38
CA THR A 183 -5.43 -43.58 -64.62
C THR A 183 -4.89 -42.87 -65.89
N GLY A 184 -3.94 -41.93 -65.77
CA GLY A 184 -3.35 -41.17 -66.90
C GLY A 184 -1.83 -41.35 -67.05
N GLU A 185 -1.33 -41.25 -68.28
CA GLU A 185 0.01 -41.64 -68.73
C GLU A 185 1.22 -41.01 -67.98
N ASN A 186 2.07 -41.88 -67.43
CA ASN A 186 3.55 -41.90 -67.29
C ASN A 186 4.42 -40.65 -67.07
N ILE A 187 3.92 -39.47 -66.69
CA ILE A 187 4.79 -38.38 -66.21
C ILE A 187 4.39 -37.97 -64.79
N ARG A 188 5.25 -38.35 -63.83
CA ARG A 188 5.06 -38.07 -62.40
C ARG A 188 6.00 -36.96 -61.95
N VAL A 189 5.46 -35.80 -61.56
CA VAL A 189 6.20 -34.76 -60.84
C VAL A 189 5.82 -34.86 -59.37
N LYS A 190 6.68 -35.49 -58.56
CA LYS A 190 6.53 -35.52 -57.09
C LYS A 190 7.32 -34.35 -56.52
N ARG A 191 6.65 -33.41 -55.85
CA ARG A 191 7.37 -32.49 -54.94
C ARG A 191 7.87 -33.34 -53.77
N LEU A 192 9.18 -33.56 -53.72
CA LEU A 192 9.82 -34.14 -52.55
C LEU A 192 9.73 -33.10 -51.41
N GLY A 193 9.54 -33.57 -50.18
CA GLY A 193 9.34 -32.72 -48.99
C GLY A 193 10.48 -31.72 -48.74
N GLN A 194 10.30 -30.89 -47.71
CA GLN A 194 11.34 -29.95 -47.23
C GLN A 194 12.69 -30.65 -47.15
N LEU A 195 13.73 -30.01 -47.69
CA LEU A 195 15.08 -30.56 -47.69
C LEU A 195 15.58 -30.46 -46.24
N HIS A 196 16.03 -31.58 -45.66
CA HIS A 196 16.51 -31.56 -44.27
C HIS A 196 18.02 -31.30 -44.25
N PRO A 197 18.51 -30.33 -43.45
CA PRO A 197 19.95 -30.01 -43.34
C PRO A 197 20.82 -31.23 -43.00
N GLU A 198 20.27 -32.19 -42.25
CA GLU A 198 20.96 -33.43 -41.87
C GLU A 198 21.41 -34.28 -43.07
N THR A 199 20.78 -34.10 -44.24
CA THR A 199 21.14 -34.81 -45.47
C THR A 199 22.55 -34.47 -45.95
N PHE A 200 23.05 -33.26 -45.65
CA PHE A 200 24.36 -32.79 -46.06
C PHE A 200 25.46 -33.04 -45.03
N LEU A 201 25.10 -33.47 -43.81
CA LEU A 201 26.04 -33.66 -42.71
C LEU A 201 27.15 -34.66 -43.01
N PRO A 202 26.88 -35.86 -43.58
CA PRO A 202 27.94 -36.83 -43.83
C PRO A 202 29.06 -36.23 -44.71
N GLU A 203 28.68 -35.54 -45.78
CA GLU A 203 29.62 -34.94 -46.72
C GLU A 203 30.42 -33.79 -46.08
N MET A 204 29.74 -32.91 -45.34
CA MET A 204 30.41 -31.79 -44.67
C MET A 204 31.33 -32.27 -43.53
N MET A 205 30.97 -33.35 -42.84
CA MET A 205 31.80 -33.98 -41.82
C MET A 205 33.09 -34.58 -42.41
N TRP A 206 33.01 -35.20 -43.58
CA TRP A 206 34.18 -35.71 -44.31
C TRP A 206 35.13 -34.59 -44.74
N LYS A 207 34.59 -33.46 -45.21
CA LYS A 207 35.37 -32.30 -45.65
C LYS A 207 36.10 -31.57 -44.51
N HIS A 208 35.46 -31.47 -43.34
CA HIS A 208 35.99 -30.70 -42.20
C HIS A 208 36.61 -31.55 -41.07
N ARG A 209 36.97 -32.81 -41.37
CA ARG A 209 37.58 -33.75 -40.41
C ARG A 209 36.79 -33.85 -39.08
N GLY A 210 35.47 -33.95 -39.17
CA GLY A 210 34.61 -34.28 -38.02
C GLY A 210 34.19 -33.12 -37.11
N SER A 211 34.39 -31.86 -37.50
CA SER A 211 33.77 -30.73 -36.78
C SER A 211 32.26 -30.68 -37.03
N ILE A 212 31.48 -31.23 -36.09
CA ILE A 212 30.02 -31.36 -36.20
C ILE A 212 29.35 -29.99 -36.36
N SER A 213 29.66 -29.02 -35.48
CA SER A 213 29.03 -27.69 -35.51
C SER A 213 29.31 -26.93 -36.82
N ARG A 214 30.50 -27.09 -37.42
CA ARG A 214 30.81 -26.46 -38.72
C ARG A 214 30.09 -27.16 -39.87
N ALA A 215 30.01 -28.48 -39.82
CA ALA A 215 29.30 -29.29 -40.80
C ALA A 215 27.79 -29.02 -40.78
N GLU A 216 27.20 -28.80 -39.61
CA GLU A 216 25.80 -28.42 -39.43
C GLU A 216 25.49 -27.06 -40.06
N ASN A 217 26.34 -26.05 -39.81
CA ASN A 217 26.16 -24.72 -40.37
C ASN A 217 26.28 -24.71 -41.90
N GLU A 218 27.35 -25.31 -42.46
CA GLU A 218 27.52 -25.39 -43.93
C GLU A 218 26.45 -26.28 -44.58
N GLY A 219 26.01 -27.35 -43.90
CA GLY A 219 24.92 -28.20 -44.35
C GLY A 219 23.58 -27.47 -44.42
N ALA A 220 23.28 -26.61 -43.43
CA ALA A 220 22.09 -25.76 -43.43
C ALA A 220 22.14 -24.71 -44.56
N GLU A 221 23.30 -24.07 -44.78
CA GLU A 221 23.48 -23.12 -45.88
C GLU A 221 23.26 -23.75 -47.26
N LEU A 222 23.83 -24.94 -47.50
CA LEU A 222 23.63 -25.69 -48.75
C LEU A 222 22.17 -26.12 -48.93
N CYS A 223 21.52 -26.51 -47.83
CA CYS A 223 20.11 -26.86 -47.82
C CYS A 223 19.24 -25.68 -48.29
N SER A 224 19.46 -24.48 -47.72
CA SER A 224 18.73 -23.28 -48.14
C SER A 224 19.03 -22.88 -49.59
N LEU A 225 20.28 -23.02 -50.05
CA LEU A 225 20.65 -22.72 -51.44
C LEU A 225 19.93 -23.64 -52.43
N TRP A 226 19.88 -24.94 -52.12
CA TRP A 226 19.22 -25.93 -52.97
C TRP A 226 17.70 -25.76 -52.97
N GLU A 227 17.09 -25.45 -51.83
CA GLU A 227 15.66 -25.15 -51.79
C GLU A 227 15.31 -23.93 -52.66
N ALA A 228 16.16 -22.90 -52.66
CA ALA A 228 15.98 -21.73 -53.54
C ALA A 228 16.13 -22.09 -55.03
N GLN A 229 17.12 -22.93 -55.38
CA GLN A 229 17.37 -23.36 -56.76
C GLN A 229 16.30 -24.31 -57.30
N ILE A 230 15.82 -25.27 -56.48
CA ILE A 230 14.73 -26.19 -56.84
C ILE A 230 13.40 -25.42 -57.01
N GLY A 231 13.24 -24.30 -56.30
CA GLY A 231 12.09 -23.40 -56.46
C GLY A 231 12.09 -22.59 -57.76
N ASP A 232 13.23 -22.48 -58.45
CA ASP A 232 13.36 -21.76 -59.71
C ASP A 232 13.02 -22.68 -60.91
N VAL A 233 11.95 -22.34 -61.62
CA VAL A 233 11.45 -23.11 -62.78
C VAL A 233 12.43 -23.07 -63.97
N GLN A 234 13.32 -22.07 -64.04
CA GLN A 234 14.35 -21.95 -65.08
C GLN A 234 15.68 -22.60 -64.67
N TRP A 235 15.77 -23.16 -63.47
CA TRP A 235 16.98 -23.84 -63.03
C TRP A 235 17.08 -25.25 -63.64
N HIS A 236 18.20 -25.54 -64.28
CA HIS A 236 18.47 -26.81 -64.95
C HIS A 236 19.75 -27.44 -64.37
N PRO A 237 19.65 -28.53 -63.59
CA PRO A 237 20.80 -29.14 -62.90
C PRO A 237 21.77 -29.88 -63.83
N PHE A 238 21.50 -29.92 -65.14
CA PHE A 238 22.33 -30.60 -66.14
C PHE A 238 22.68 -29.65 -67.30
N LYS A 239 23.86 -29.82 -67.91
CA LYS A 239 24.20 -29.18 -69.19
C LYS A 239 24.10 -30.20 -70.32
N ILE A 240 23.35 -29.88 -71.37
CA ILE A 240 23.25 -30.68 -72.59
C ILE A 240 24.53 -30.45 -73.40
N LEU A 241 25.24 -31.53 -73.75
CA LEU A 241 26.40 -31.46 -74.64
C LEU A 241 25.99 -32.01 -76.01
N GLU A 242 25.89 -31.13 -77.00
CA GLU A 242 25.78 -31.52 -78.41
C GLU A 242 27.19 -31.83 -78.93
N SER A 243 27.46 -33.10 -79.23
CA SER A 243 28.73 -33.52 -79.83
C SER A 243 28.54 -34.82 -80.62
N ASP A 244 28.64 -34.74 -81.95
CA ASP A 244 28.50 -35.83 -82.93
C ASP A 244 29.68 -36.84 -82.98
N ARG A 245 30.24 -37.24 -81.84
CA ARG A 245 31.22 -38.34 -81.80
C ARG A 245 31.06 -39.25 -80.58
N PRO A 246 31.11 -40.59 -80.74
CA PRO A 246 30.93 -41.51 -79.61
C PRO A 246 32.22 -41.62 -78.78
N PRO A 247 32.18 -41.48 -77.44
CA PRO A 247 33.37 -41.69 -76.60
C PRO A 247 33.60 -43.17 -76.26
N ASN A 248 34.89 -43.50 -76.27
CA ASN A 248 35.53 -44.81 -76.17
C ASN A 248 35.33 -45.49 -74.81
N THR A 249 34.94 -46.76 -74.79
CA THR A 249 34.78 -47.57 -73.56
C THR A 249 36.12 -48.16 -73.10
N THR A 250 36.64 -47.70 -71.97
CA THR A 250 37.60 -48.48 -71.16
C THR A 250 36.98 -48.80 -69.79
N ARG A 251 36.74 -50.09 -69.55
CA ARG A 251 36.24 -50.67 -68.29
C ARG A 251 37.28 -50.49 -67.18
N LYS A 252 36.91 -49.84 -66.08
CA LYS A 252 37.44 -50.14 -64.74
C LYS A 252 36.25 -50.36 -63.80
N ARG A 253 36.27 -51.51 -63.09
CA ARG A 253 35.32 -51.82 -62.01
C ARG A 253 35.67 -50.92 -60.82
N GLY A 254 34.70 -50.19 -60.30
CA GLY A 254 34.80 -49.36 -59.10
C GLY A 254 33.43 -48.78 -58.80
N TYR A 255 33.01 -48.87 -57.54
CA TYR A 255 31.68 -48.55 -57.06
C TYR A 255 31.28 -47.10 -57.40
N CYS A 256 30.03 -46.93 -57.84
CA CYS A 256 29.45 -45.65 -58.22
C CYS A 256 29.15 -44.83 -56.96
N TYR A 257 30.10 -43.97 -56.57
CA TYR A 257 29.88 -42.88 -55.62
C TYR A 257 30.65 -41.67 -56.13
N ASP A 258 30.08 -40.98 -57.11
CA ASP A 258 30.63 -39.73 -57.63
C ASP A 258 29.56 -38.63 -57.53
N PHE A 259 30.01 -37.50 -56.97
CA PHE A 259 29.39 -36.17 -56.80
C PHE A 259 28.52 -36.02 -55.53
N PHE A 260 28.80 -35.07 -54.64
CA PHE A 260 28.73 -33.62 -54.89
C PHE A 260 29.73 -32.80 -54.04
N CYS A 261 30.78 -32.24 -54.67
CA CYS A 261 31.39 -31.00 -54.19
C CYS A 261 32.14 -30.22 -55.28
N HIS A 262 31.80 -28.93 -55.37
CA HIS A 262 32.55 -27.82 -55.96
C HIS A 262 32.59 -27.66 -57.50
N ASN A 263 32.44 -26.39 -57.86
CA ASN A 263 32.20 -25.86 -59.19
C ASN A 263 33.42 -26.03 -60.11
N LYS A 264 33.14 -26.19 -61.42
CA LYS A 264 34.03 -26.28 -62.61
C LYS A 264 34.53 -27.67 -63.02
N GLN A 265 33.93 -28.13 -64.13
CA GLN A 265 34.33 -29.20 -65.08
C GLN A 265 33.94 -30.65 -64.72
N ASN A 266 32.95 -31.19 -65.48
CA ASN A 266 32.93 -32.52 -66.14
C ASN A 266 32.91 -33.79 -65.24
N PHE A 267 32.14 -34.88 -65.40
CA PHE A 267 31.11 -35.45 -66.30
C PHE A 267 30.40 -36.58 -65.52
N VAL A 268 29.13 -36.93 -65.81
CA VAL A 268 28.62 -38.29 -65.56
C VAL A 268 27.80 -38.74 -66.78
N THR A 269 28.22 -39.85 -67.40
CA THR A 269 27.55 -40.48 -68.54
C THR A 269 26.60 -41.56 -68.04
N ILE A 270 25.33 -41.54 -68.44
CA ILE A 270 24.38 -42.64 -68.24
C ILE A 270 24.02 -43.20 -69.62
N LYS A 271 24.23 -44.50 -69.83
CA LYS A 271 23.78 -45.22 -71.04
C LYS A 271 22.31 -45.64 -70.86
N SER A 272 21.55 -45.57 -71.95
CA SER A 272 20.19 -46.11 -72.11
C SER A 272 20.11 -47.59 -71.77
#